data_AF-A0A1S1J4T8-F1
#
_entry.id   AF-A0A1S1J4T8-F1
#
_cell.length_a   1.000
_cell.length_b   1.000
_cell.length_c   1.000
_cell.angle_alpha   90.00
_cell.angle_beta   90.00
_cell.angle_gamma   90.00
#
_symmetry.space_group_name_H-M   'P 1'
#
loop_
_entity.id
_entity.type
_entity.pdbx_description
1 polymer ?
#
loop_
_entity_poly.entity_id
_entity_poly.type
_entity_poly.pdbx_seq_one_letter_code
_entity_poly.pdbx_strand_id
1 'polypeptide(L)'
;MKKVYIFLLLGFLSIKCHSQESNCEKFKTGKFLYTSEGLPDTFITRTETTQIETIKESKDEIQGKIIWKSNCNYEFTFTKCQRPYFLGKTIAVEIFEINGNTSKGKALFEGMTLDFKIEKLN
;
A
#
# COMPACT_ATOMS: atom_id res chain seq x y z
N MET A 1 -52.18 6.86 -37.99
CA MET A 1 -50.80 6.34 -37.83
C MET A 1 -49.82 7.50 -37.80
N LYS A 2 -49.07 7.66 -36.70
CA LYS A 2 -47.72 8.24 -36.59
C LYS A 2 -47.42 8.43 -35.10
N LYS A 3 -46.81 7.40 -34.49
CA LYS A 3 -46.35 7.44 -33.09
C LYS A 3 -45.10 8.32 -33.07
N VAL A 4 -45.13 9.38 -32.26
CA VAL A 4 -44.03 10.33 -32.10
C VAL A 4 -42.92 9.64 -31.31
N TYR A 5 -41.73 9.59 -31.90
CA TYR A 5 -40.55 8.96 -31.31
C TYR A 5 -40.05 9.81 -30.14
N ILE A 6 -40.07 9.22 -28.94
CA ILE A 6 -39.45 9.78 -27.74
C ILE A 6 -37.93 9.79 -27.98
N PHE A 7 -37.37 11.00 -28.09
CA PHE A 7 -35.93 11.23 -28.19
C PHE A 7 -35.31 10.90 -26.83
N LEU A 8 -34.63 9.76 -26.76
CA LEU A 8 -33.86 9.29 -25.62
C LEU A 8 -32.62 10.18 -25.48
N LEU A 9 -32.71 11.22 -24.64
CA LEU A 9 -31.56 12.04 -24.24
C LEU A 9 -30.68 11.17 -23.33
N LEU A 10 -29.72 10.48 -23.93
CA LEU A 10 -28.66 9.76 -23.22
C LEU A 10 -27.90 10.79 -22.38
N GLY A 11 -28.17 10.79 -21.08
CA GLY A 11 -27.37 11.49 -20.09
C GLY A 11 -25.96 10.93 -20.15
N PHE A 12 -25.02 11.73 -20.68
CA PHE A 12 -23.61 11.57 -20.37
C PHE A 12 -23.47 11.80 -18.86
N LEU A 13 -23.57 10.71 -18.09
CA LEU A 13 -22.99 10.69 -16.76
C LEU A 13 -21.49 10.87 -16.94
N SER A 14 -21.05 12.11 -16.79
CA SER A 14 -19.67 12.43 -16.48
C SER A 14 -19.35 11.73 -15.17
N ILE A 15 -18.85 10.50 -15.25
CA ILE A 15 -18.15 9.86 -14.14
C ILE A 15 -16.96 10.78 -13.86
N LYS A 16 -17.14 11.70 -12.90
CA LYS A 16 -16.01 12.32 -12.23
C LYS A 16 -15.32 11.19 -11.51
N CYS A 17 -14.42 10.50 -12.22
CA CYS A 17 -13.41 9.69 -11.59
C CYS A 17 -12.61 10.68 -10.75
N HIS A 18 -12.92 10.74 -9.46
CA HIS A 18 -12.09 11.43 -8.50
C HIS A 18 -10.77 10.68 -8.44
N SER A 19 -9.89 10.95 -9.41
CA SER A 19 -8.46 10.83 -9.21
C SER A 19 -8.10 11.92 -8.21
N GLN A 20 -8.44 11.72 -6.94
CA GLN A 20 -7.55 12.22 -5.90
C GLN A 20 -6.22 11.54 -6.23
N GLU A 21 -5.35 12.30 -6.87
CA GLU A 21 -4.00 11.86 -7.19
C GLU A 21 -3.39 11.49 -5.84
N SER A 22 -3.39 10.20 -5.53
CA SER A 22 -2.93 9.69 -4.26
C SER A 22 -1.46 10.06 -4.20
N ASN A 23 -1.13 11.01 -3.32
CA ASN A 23 0.22 11.53 -3.16
C ASN A 23 1.08 10.50 -2.40
N CYS A 24 1.20 9.29 -2.98
CA CYS A 24 1.97 8.16 -2.47
C CYS A 24 3.46 8.46 -2.42
N GLU A 25 3.92 9.50 -3.13
CA GLU A 25 5.28 10.05 -3.01
C GLU A 25 5.66 10.31 -1.55
N LYS A 26 4.72 10.82 -0.73
CA LYS A 26 4.95 11.01 0.71
C LYS A 26 5.22 9.72 1.48
N PHE A 27 4.84 8.57 0.95
CA PHE A 27 5.01 7.26 1.59
C PHE A 27 6.09 6.41 0.94
N LYS A 28 6.74 6.89 -0.14
CA LYS A 28 7.86 6.17 -0.75
C LYS A 28 9.09 6.11 0.15
N THR A 29 9.30 7.16 0.94
CA THR A 29 10.41 7.24 1.89
C THR A 29 9.98 7.83 3.23
N GLY A 30 10.73 7.47 4.27
CA GLY A 30 10.55 8.01 5.61
C GLY A 30 10.47 6.93 6.67
N LYS A 31 9.99 7.33 7.84
CA LYS A 31 9.74 6.46 8.97
C LYS A 31 8.24 6.33 9.18
N PHE A 32 7.79 5.12 9.50
CA PHE A 32 6.38 4.82 9.68
C PHE A 32 6.18 3.95 10.91
N LEU A 33 4.97 4.03 11.45
CA LEU A 33 4.46 3.11 12.45
C LEU A 33 3.32 2.30 11.82
N TYR A 34 3.49 0.99 11.78
CA TYR A 34 2.42 0.05 11.50
C TYR A 34 1.72 -0.31 12.81
N THR A 35 0.40 -0.13 12.84
CA THR A 35 -0.47 -0.54 13.94
C THR A 35 -1.61 -1.37 13.39
N SER A 36 -1.87 -2.52 14.01
CA SER A 36 -3.03 -3.36 13.72
C SER A 36 -3.50 -4.04 14.99
N GLU A 37 -4.81 -4.19 15.14
CA GLU A 37 -5.39 -4.90 16.27
C GLU A 37 -4.88 -6.36 16.28
N GLY A 38 -4.39 -6.81 17.43
CA GLY A 38 -3.85 -8.16 17.60
C GLY A 38 -2.45 -8.40 17.01
N LEU A 39 -1.80 -7.40 16.41
CA LEU A 39 -0.43 -7.49 15.91
C LEU A 39 0.50 -6.49 16.63
N PRO A 40 1.78 -6.87 16.81
CA PRO A 40 2.76 -6.00 17.44
C PRO A 40 3.00 -4.72 16.64
N ASP A 41 3.19 -3.61 17.35
CA ASP A 41 3.62 -2.34 16.75
C ASP A 41 4.93 -2.56 15.98
N THR A 42 4.99 -2.09 14.74
CA THR A 42 6.19 -2.27 13.92
C THR A 42 6.67 -0.92 13.38
N PHE A 43 7.93 -0.59 13.68
CA PHE A 43 8.58 0.60 13.14
C PHE A 43 9.18 0.29 11.78
N ILE A 44 8.84 1.08 10.77
CA ILE A 44 9.30 0.88 9.40
C ILE A 44 10.19 2.06 9.01
N THR A 45 11.40 1.81 8.54
CA THR A 45 12.25 2.80 7.86
C THR A 45 12.36 2.42 6.40
N ARG A 46 11.92 3.32 5.51
CA ARG A 46 11.87 3.11 4.06
C ARG A 46 12.74 4.14 3.34
N THR A 47 13.56 3.66 2.42
CA THR A 47 14.27 4.46 1.41
C THR A 47 13.70 4.14 0.03
N GLU A 48 14.23 4.77 -1.02
CA GLU A 48 13.81 4.51 -2.40
C GLU A 48 13.94 3.02 -2.80
N THR A 49 14.90 2.31 -2.22
CA THR A 49 15.27 0.94 -2.65
C THR A 49 15.26 -0.09 -1.52
N THR A 50 15.07 0.31 -0.27
CA THR A 50 15.13 -0.61 0.89
C THR A 50 14.09 -0.28 1.93
N GLN A 51 13.70 -1.31 2.69
CA GLN A 51 12.85 -1.17 3.87
C GLN A 51 13.35 -2.06 5.00
N ILE A 52 13.33 -1.50 6.21
CA ILE A 52 13.69 -2.16 7.47
C ILE A 52 12.50 -2.03 8.40
N GLU A 53 12.07 -3.14 8.98
CA GLU A 53 10.97 -3.22 9.93
C GLU A 53 11.49 -3.77 11.25
N THR A 54 11.16 -3.12 12.36
CA THR A 54 11.53 -3.54 13.70
C THR A 54 10.27 -3.74 14.54
N ILE A 55 10.04 -4.97 14.95
CA ILE A 55 8.91 -5.35 15.82
C ILE A 55 9.21 -4.84 17.23
N LYS A 56 8.32 -4.02 17.80
CA LYS A 56 8.59 -3.27 19.04
C LYS A 56 8.86 -4.17 20.24
N GLU A 57 8.13 -5.27 20.34
CA GLU A 57 8.09 -6.21 21.46
C GLU A 57 9.28 -7.18 21.41
N SER A 58 9.54 -7.82 20.26
CA SER A 58 10.60 -8.82 20.14
C SER A 58 11.96 -8.24 19.72
N LYS A 59 11.98 -7.01 19.18
CA LYS A 59 13.15 -6.41 18.52
C LYS A 59 13.62 -7.18 17.28
N ASP A 60 12.79 -8.09 16.75
CA ASP A 60 13.11 -8.74 15.50
C ASP A 60 13.14 -7.74 14.35
N GLU A 61 14.11 -7.95 13.45
CA GLU A 61 14.26 -7.16 12.25
C GLU A 61 13.88 -7.94 11.00
N ILE A 62 13.07 -7.30 10.16
CA ILE A 62 12.82 -7.72 8.79
C ILE A 62 13.45 -6.67 7.88
N GLN A 63 14.20 -7.09 6.88
CA GLN A 63 14.76 -6.18 5.88
C GLN A 63 14.46 -6.71 4.49
N GLY A 64 14.29 -5.80 3.54
CA GLY A 64 14.09 -6.16 2.15
C GLY A 64 14.39 -5.03 1.18
N LYS A 65 14.41 -5.40 -0.09
CA LYS A 65 14.56 -4.48 -1.21
C LYS A 65 13.20 -4.06 -1.74
N ILE A 66 13.09 -2.81 -2.15
CA ILE A 66 11.89 -2.24 -2.76
C ILE A 66 12.13 -1.98 -4.25
N ILE A 67 11.15 -2.33 -5.07
CA ILE A 67 11.07 -1.93 -6.47
C ILE A 67 9.71 -1.30 -6.73
N TRP A 68 9.67 0.02 -6.88
CA TRP A 68 8.46 0.75 -7.28
C TRP A 68 8.08 0.41 -8.72
N LYS A 69 6.82 -0.03 -8.92
CA LYS A 69 6.24 -0.30 -10.23
C LYS A 69 5.38 0.86 -10.72
N SER A 70 4.84 1.64 -9.79
CA SER A 70 4.16 2.90 -10.04
C SER A 70 4.22 3.79 -8.80
N ASN A 71 3.54 4.94 -8.80
CA ASN A 71 3.53 5.85 -7.65
C ASN A 71 3.06 5.17 -6.34
N CYS A 72 2.08 4.28 -6.43
CA CYS A 72 1.44 3.64 -5.26
C CYS A 72 1.64 2.13 -5.19
N ASN A 73 2.45 1.55 -6.08
CA ASN A 73 2.64 0.11 -6.16
C ASN A 73 4.12 -0.22 -6.12
N TYR A 74 4.51 -1.13 -5.25
CA TYR A 74 5.88 -1.62 -5.18
C TYR A 74 5.93 -3.11 -4.84
N GLU A 75 7.05 -3.72 -5.20
CA GLU A 75 7.43 -5.05 -4.75
C GLU A 75 8.40 -4.91 -3.57
N PHE A 76 8.23 -5.76 -2.57
CA PHE A 76 9.17 -5.90 -1.46
C PHE A 76 9.71 -7.33 -1.40
N THR A 77 11.02 -7.48 -1.54
CA THR A 77 11.71 -8.78 -1.50
C THR A 77 12.46 -8.92 -0.20
N PHE A 78 12.16 -9.95 0.60
CA PHE A 78 12.81 -10.18 1.88
C PHE A 78 14.30 -10.54 1.69
N THR A 79 15.19 -9.80 2.34
CA THR A 79 16.63 -10.07 2.37
C THR A 79 17.14 -10.49 3.75
N LYS A 80 16.40 -10.19 4.83
CA LYS A 80 16.70 -10.61 6.20
C LYS A 80 15.39 -10.78 6.97
N CYS A 81 15.21 -11.91 7.63
CA CYS A 81 14.11 -12.16 8.58
C CYS A 81 14.39 -13.45 9.37
N GLN A 82 13.79 -13.59 10.55
CA GLN A 82 13.96 -14.78 11.41
C GLN A 82 13.45 -16.08 10.78
N ARG A 83 12.45 -16.00 9.89
CA ARG A 83 11.82 -17.15 9.25
C ARG A 83 12.41 -17.38 7.86
N PRO A 84 13.29 -18.39 7.65
CA PRO A 84 14.01 -18.56 6.39
C PRO A 84 13.11 -18.75 5.17
N TYR A 85 11.88 -19.25 5.37
CA TYR A 85 10.88 -19.42 4.31
C TYR A 85 10.65 -18.15 3.48
N PHE A 86 10.71 -16.97 4.09
CA PHE A 86 10.43 -15.72 3.39
C PHE A 86 11.63 -15.20 2.59
N LEU A 87 12.86 -15.63 2.89
CA LEU A 87 14.06 -15.09 2.27
C LEU A 87 14.03 -15.28 0.74
N GLY A 88 14.23 -14.18 0.02
CA GLY A 88 14.19 -14.14 -1.44
C GLY A 88 12.77 -14.12 -2.05
N LYS A 89 11.72 -14.34 -1.25
CA LYS A 89 10.34 -14.19 -1.74
C LYS A 89 9.95 -12.71 -1.83
N THR A 90 8.97 -12.43 -2.66
CA THR A 90 8.50 -11.07 -2.94
C THR A 90 7.02 -10.93 -2.64
N ILE A 91 6.64 -9.83 -2.00
CA ILE A 91 5.25 -9.40 -1.83
C ILE A 91 4.97 -8.22 -2.76
N ALA A 92 3.75 -8.17 -3.31
CA ALA A 92 3.27 -6.99 -4.02
C ALA A 92 2.49 -6.11 -3.04
N VAL A 93 2.77 -4.82 -3.04
CA VAL A 93 2.14 -3.85 -2.14
C VAL A 93 1.48 -2.74 -2.93
N GLU A 94 0.23 -2.45 -2.60
CA GLU A 94 -0.55 -1.34 -3.16
C GLU A 94 -1.01 -0.40 -2.04
N ILE A 95 -0.76 0.89 -2.19
CA ILE A 95 -1.30 1.96 -1.35
C ILE A 95 -2.53 2.53 -2.06
N PHE A 96 -3.71 2.45 -1.43
CA PHE A 96 -4.97 2.87 -2.08
C PHE A 96 -5.70 4.01 -1.35
N GLU A 97 -5.33 4.34 -0.11
CA GLU A 97 -5.95 5.43 0.64
C GLU A 97 -4.87 6.23 1.38
N ILE A 98 -4.92 7.56 1.29
CA ILE A 98 -4.02 8.47 2.01
C ILE A 98 -4.87 9.56 2.67
N ASN A 99 -4.70 9.73 3.98
CA ASN A 99 -5.36 10.74 4.79
C ASN A 99 -4.32 11.43 5.68
N GLY A 100 -3.83 12.59 5.26
CA GLY A 100 -2.78 13.32 5.98
C GLY A 100 -1.49 12.49 6.08
N ASN A 101 -1.10 12.12 7.30
CA ASN A 101 0.08 11.29 7.59
C ASN A 101 -0.23 9.79 7.63
N THR A 102 -1.48 9.38 7.46
CA THR A 102 -1.87 7.97 7.45
C THR A 102 -2.07 7.46 6.03
N SER A 103 -1.68 6.22 5.76
CA SER A 103 -2.08 5.50 4.54
C SER A 103 -2.63 4.12 4.86
N LYS A 104 -3.58 3.66 4.05
CA LYS A 104 -3.98 2.25 3.98
C LYS A 104 -3.50 1.63 2.67
N GLY A 105 -3.18 0.36 2.75
CA GLY A 105 -2.79 -0.43 1.61
C GLY A 105 -3.06 -1.90 1.82
N LYS A 106 -2.70 -2.70 0.82
CA LYS A 106 -2.80 -4.16 0.86
C LYS A 106 -1.50 -4.79 0.37
N ALA A 107 -1.10 -5.87 1.02
CA ALA A 107 0.03 -6.71 0.63
C ALA A 107 -0.50 -8.05 0.11
N LEU A 108 -0.07 -8.44 -1.08
CA LEU A 108 -0.39 -9.71 -1.72
C LEU A 108 0.83 -10.63 -1.65
N PHE A 109 0.63 -11.83 -1.10
CA PHE A 109 1.65 -12.85 -0.99
C PHE A 109 1.04 -14.23 -1.25
N GLU A 110 1.50 -14.93 -2.29
CA GLU A 110 1.08 -16.31 -2.59
C GLU A 110 -0.45 -16.51 -2.60
N GLY A 111 -1.20 -15.52 -3.12
CA GLY A 111 -2.66 -15.54 -3.17
C GLY A 111 -3.38 -15.08 -1.90
N MET A 112 -2.65 -14.82 -0.81
CA MET A 112 -3.17 -14.21 0.41
C MET A 112 -3.04 -12.69 0.35
N THR A 113 -4.09 -11.98 0.77
CA THR A 113 -4.08 -10.52 0.88
C THR A 113 -4.15 -10.11 2.35
N LEU A 114 -3.30 -9.17 2.74
CA LEU A 114 -3.29 -8.55 4.06
C LEU A 114 -3.46 -7.04 3.91
N ASP A 115 -4.54 -6.50 4.47
CA ASP A 115 -4.72 -5.05 4.55
C ASP A 115 -3.86 -4.49 5.70
N PHE A 116 -3.26 -3.32 5.49
CA PHE A 116 -2.44 -2.64 6.48
C PHE A 116 -2.77 -1.16 6.55
N LYS A 117 -2.48 -0.58 7.72
CA LYS A 117 -2.47 0.85 7.97
C LYS A 117 -1.11 1.25 8.51
N ILE A 118 -0.54 2.31 7.95
CA ILE A 118 0.69 2.91 8.46
C ILE A 118 0.50 4.41 8.69
N GLU A 119 1.19 4.93 9.68
CA GLU A 119 1.30 6.36 9.97
C GLU A 119 2.74 6.81 9.73
N LYS A 120 2.93 7.88 8.94
CA LYS A 120 4.22 8.52 8.75
C LYS A 120 4.60 9.32 9.99
N LEU A 121 5.78 9.02 10.52
CA LEU A 121 6.37 9.71 11.66
C LEU A 121 7.06 10.99 11.18
N ASN A 122 6.93 12.06 11.97
CA ASN A 122 7.53 13.37 11.71
C ASN A 122 9.05 13.37 11.85
#